data_AF-A0A086J0M2-F1
#
_entry.id   AF-A0A086J0M2-F1
#
_cell.length_a   1.000
_cell.length_b   1.000
_cell.length_c   1.000
_cell.angle_alpha   90.00
_cell.angle_beta   90.00
_cell.angle_gamma   90.00
#
_symmetry.space_group_name_H-M   'P 1'
#
loop_
_entity.id
_entity.type
_entity.pdbx_description
1 polymer ?
#
loop_
_entity_poly.entity_id
_entity_poly.type
_entity_poly.pdbx_seq_one_letter_code
_entity_poly.pdbx_strand_id
1 'polypeptide(L)'
;MDRIQQEVENEYSDIQKARLLIVQSDFARASEVYSDLLSKMAEKEQEDSLKMCLVYIEYARCLLLSNDKLVINPELEEDNNYLEDLSIAWELLEIAKNVFKAHNFTNELVKAHLLLSDISQETNNFTESLEDLEAAFSLIKEKDAKDSRLPDIALRIAFAYEALENKEMAIKMLNSIIEMLDSAEKTQETLEIIEEVKQKIDEVQHPEKYKLDIKQMQPKIDSSQPVQKIKTTKSETHAQNSSKPSE
;
A
#
# COMPACT_ATOMS: atom_id res chain seq x y z
N MET A 1 13.96 -15.81 14.67
CA MET A 1 12.65 -15.56 14.06
C MET A 1 11.90 -16.87 13.82
N ASP A 2 12.48 -17.81 13.08
CA ASP A 2 11.82 -19.06 12.64
C ASP A 2 11.15 -19.86 13.76
N ARG A 3 11.79 -19.95 14.94
CA ARG A 3 11.20 -20.62 16.10
C ARG A 3 9.89 -19.97 16.55
N ILE A 4 9.83 -18.65 16.64
CA ILE A 4 8.63 -17.92 17.07
C ILE A 4 7.54 -18.09 16.02
N GLN A 5 7.89 -18.05 14.74
CA GLN A 5 6.95 -18.32 13.66
C GLN A 5 6.35 -19.72 13.76
N GLN A 6 7.17 -20.74 14.00
CA GLN A 6 6.68 -22.11 14.23
C GLN A 6 5.79 -22.21 15.46
N GLU A 7 6.12 -21.51 16.55
CA GLU A 7 5.27 -21.45 17.75
C GLU A 7 3.89 -20.85 17.42
N VAL A 8 3.84 -19.73 16.68
CA VAL A 8 2.58 -19.14 16.22
C VAL A 8 1.78 -20.12 15.35
N GLU A 9 2.43 -20.77 14.39
CA GLU A 9 1.77 -21.72 13.48
C GLU A 9 1.21 -22.96 14.19
N ASN A 10 1.89 -23.42 15.24
CA ASN A 10 1.48 -24.58 16.02
C ASN A 10 0.35 -24.24 17.02
N GLU A 11 0.40 -23.07 17.62
CA GLU A 11 -0.57 -22.65 18.65
C GLU A 11 -1.86 -22.08 18.03
N TYR A 12 -1.77 -21.48 16.85
CA TYR A 12 -2.85 -20.72 16.23
C TYR A 12 -3.11 -21.16 14.78
N SER A 13 -3.91 -22.21 14.60
CA SER A 13 -4.22 -22.77 13.26
C SER A 13 -4.90 -21.79 12.31
N ASP A 14 -5.59 -20.77 12.84
CA ASP A 14 -6.30 -19.76 12.05
C ASP A 14 -5.34 -18.94 11.16
N ILE A 15 -4.05 -18.83 11.51
CA ILE A 15 -3.06 -18.13 10.68
C ILE A 15 -2.92 -18.75 9.28
N GLN A 16 -2.98 -20.08 9.18
CA GLN A 16 -2.89 -20.78 7.89
C GLN A 16 -4.15 -20.56 7.05
N LYS A 17 -5.31 -20.47 7.72
CA LYS A 17 -6.59 -20.13 7.06
C LYS A 17 -6.53 -18.70 6.50
N ALA A 18 -6.05 -17.74 7.28
CA ALA A 18 -5.90 -16.35 6.83
C ALA A 18 -4.96 -16.25 5.62
N ARG A 19 -3.77 -16.86 5.69
CA ARG A 19 -2.80 -16.91 4.58
C ARG A 19 -3.37 -17.55 3.31
N LEU A 20 -4.17 -18.61 3.44
CA LEU A 20 -4.85 -19.23 2.30
C LEU A 20 -5.84 -18.26 1.63
N LEU A 21 -6.58 -17.48 2.41
CA LEU A 21 -7.51 -16.46 1.90
C LEU A 21 -6.76 -15.33 1.19
N ILE A 22 -5.59 -14.90 1.71
CA ILE A 22 -4.70 -13.95 1.01
C ILE A 22 -4.28 -14.47 -0.36
N VAL A 23 -3.87 -15.74 -0.47
CA VAL A 23 -3.50 -16.36 -1.75
C VAL A 23 -4.67 -16.38 -2.73
N GLN A 24 -5.89 -16.54 -2.23
CA GLN A 24 -7.13 -16.46 -3.01
C GLN A 24 -7.56 -15.01 -3.32
N SER A 25 -6.78 -14.03 -2.85
CA SER A 25 -7.09 -12.59 -2.92
C SER A 25 -8.42 -12.22 -2.28
N ASP A 26 -8.88 -13.02 -1.31
CA ASP A 26 -10.07 -12.77 -0.53
C ASP A 26 -9.73 -12.02 0.75
N PHE A 27 -9.42 -10.74 0.57
CA PHE A 27 -8.89 -9.88 1.63
C PHE A 27 -9.93 -9.57 2.70
N ALA A 28 -11.21 -9.47 2.35
CA ALA A 28 -12.29 -9.26 3.30
C ALA A 28 -12.42 -10.42 4.29
N ARG A 29 -12.44 -11.68 3.81
CA ARG A 29 -12.47 -12.81 4.74
C ARG A 29 -11.12 -13.01 5.45
N ALA A 30 -10.02 -12.67 4.80
CA ALA A 30 -8.71 -12.76 5.44
C ALA A 30 -8.59 -11.77 6.61
N SER A 31 -9.08 -10.52 6.46
CA SER A 31 -9.05 -9.51 7.50
C SER A 31 -9.89 -9.91 8.71
N GLU A 32 -11.10 -10.45 8.49
CA GLU A 32 -11.93 -11.03 9.55
C GLU A 32 -11.18 -12.13 10.33
N VAL A 33 -10.53 -13.06 9.62
CA VAL A 33 -9.79 -14.16 10.28
C VAL A 33 -8.58 -13.63 11.05
N TYR A 34 -7.85 -12.64 10.52
CA TYR A 34 -6.73 -12.03 11.25
C TYR A 34 -7.20 -11.27 12.50
N SER A 35 -8.30 -10.53 12.41
CA SER A 35 -8.89 -9.81 13.56
C SER A 35 -9.35 -10.76 14.66
N ASP A 36 -10.05 -11.84 14.30
CA ASP A 36 -10.46 -12.90 15.22
C ASP A 36 -9.25 -13.59 15.86
N LEU A 37 -8.20 -13.85 15.05
CA LEU A 37 -6.96 -14.46 15.53
C LEU A 37 -6.28 -13.57 16.58
N LEU A 38 -6.08 -12.29 16.27
CA LEU A 38 -5.45 -11.34 17.19
C LEU A 38 -6.23 -11.19 18.49
N SER A 39 -7.57 -11.19 18.41
CA SER A 39 -8.45 -11.17 19.58
C SER A 39 -8.21 -12.39 20.49
N LYS A 40 -8.07 -13.60 19.91
CA LYS A 40 -7.75 -14.82 20.66
C LYS A 40 -6.32 -14.81 21.21
N MET A 41 -5.37 -14.24 20.47
CA MET A 41 -3.98 -14.12 20.92
C MET A 41 -3.86 -13.17 22.11
N ALA A 42 -4.61 -12.06 22.11
CA ALA A 42 -4.62 -11.07 23.20
C ALA A 42 -5.08 -11.64 24.56
N GLU A 43 -5.75 -12.80 24.58
CA GLU A 43 -6.08 -13.51 25.84
C GLU A 43 -4.84 -14.11 26.54
N LYS A 44 -3.75 -14.33 25.80
CA LYS A 44 -2.56 -15.08 26.26
C LYS A 44 -1.25 -14.33 26.08
N GLU A 45 -1.18 -13.47 25.08
CA GLU A 45 0.02 -12.77 24.65
C GLU A 45 -0.11 -11.28 24.95
N GLN A 46 1.01 -10.63 25.31
CA GLN A 46 1.06 -9.18 25.41
C GLN A 46 1.00 -8.54 24.03
N GLU A 47 0.40 -7.35 23.95
CA GLU A 47 0.20 -6.60 22.69
C GLU A 47 1.50 -6.34 21.93
N ASP A 48 2.59 -6.10 22.66
CA ASP A 48 3.95 -5.85 22.14
C ASP A 48 4.83 -7.12 22.12
N SER A 49 4.23 -8.31 22.27
CA SER A 49 4.95 -9.57 22.15
C SER A 49 5.39 -9.82 20.70
N LEU A 50 6.50 -10.54 20.54
CA LEU A 50 7.01 -10.92 19.22
C LEU A 50 6.03 -11.78 18.41
N LYS A 51 5.21 -12.60 19.09
CA LYS A 51 4.17 -13.41 18.44
C LYS A 51 3.07 -12.52 17.87
N MET A 52 2.57 -11.54 18.65
CA MET A 52 1.58 -10.56 18.18
C MET A 52 2.14 -9.76 17.00
N CYS A 53 3.37 -9.24 17.13
CA CYS A 53 4.01 -8.42 16.11
C CYS A 53 4.20 -9.15 14.78
N LEU A 54 4.42 -10.47 14.78
CA LEU A 54 4.45 -11.25 13.54
C LEU A 54 3.10 -11.24 12.82
N VAL A 55 2.02 -11.42 13.57
CA VAL A 55 0.66 -11.43 13.01
C VAL A 55 0.24 -10.02 12.60
N TYR A 56 0.71 -8.98 13.29
CA TYR A 56 0.53 -7.58 12.90
C TYR A 56 1.08 -7.28 11.51
N ILE A 57 2.29 -7.74 11.17
CA ILE A 57 2.85 -7.57 9.81
C ILE A 57 1.92 -8.19 8.76
N GLU A 58 1.41 -9.40 9.00
CA GLU A 58 0.56 -10.10 8.05
C GLU A 58 -0.83 -9.45 7.92
N TYR A 59 -1.40 -9.03 9.04
CA TYR A 59 -2.70 -8.38 9.06
C TYR A 59 -2.65 -6.99 8.44
N ALA A 60 -1.65 -6.17 8.79
CA ALA A 60 -1.47 -4.86 8.18
C ALA A 60 -1.29 -4.96 6.65
N ARG A 61 -0.53 -5.96 6.19
CA ARG A 61 -0.42 -6.24 4.75
C ARG A 61 -1.75 -6.67 4.13
N CYS A 62 -2.57 -7.45 4.83
CA CYS A 62 -3.91 -7.82 4.37
C CYS A 62 -4.80 -6.58 4.17
N LEU A 63 -4.81 -5.68 5.16
CA LEU A 63 -5.58 -4.44 5.12
C LEU A 63 -5.12 -3.57 3.94
N LEU A 64 -3.82 -3.37 3.77
CA LEU A 64 -3.26 -2.65 2.63
C LEU A 64 -3.66 -3.27 1.28
N LEU A 65 -3.50 -4.59 1.11
CA LEU A 65 -3.82 -5.29 -0.15
C LEU A 65 -5.33 -5.35 -0.46
N SER A 66 -6.18 -5.29 0.57
CA SER A 66 -7.64 -5.15 0.39
C SER A 66 -7.95 -3.91 -0.44
N ASN A 67 -7.12 -2.88 -0.30
CA ASN A 67 -7.36 -1.55 -0.82
C ASN A 67 -6.78 -1.31 -2.21
N ASP A 68 -5.69 -2.01 -2.58
CA ASP A 68 -5.12 -1.98 -3.94
C ASP A 68 -6.16 -2.27 -5.04
N LYS A 69 -7.23 -3.01 -4.70
CA LYS A 69 -8.31 -3.35 -5.63
C LYS A 69 -9.31 -2.22 -5.89
N LEU A 70 -9.38 -1.20 -5.04
CA LEU A 70 -10.31 -0.07 -5.22
C LEU A 70 -9.86 0.85 -6.37
N VAL A 71 -8.56 0.94 -6.65
CA VAL A 71 -7.99 1.76 -7.73
C VAL A 71 -8.48 1.34 -9.13
N ILE A 72 -8.93 0.08 -9.30
CA ILE A 72 -9.35 -0.45 -10.61
C ILE A 72 -10.83 -0.17 -10.91
N ASN A 73 -11.65 0.26 -9.95
CA ASN A 73 -13.08 0.50 -10.18
C ASN A 73 -13.56 1.85 -9.62
N PRO A 74 -13.53 2.93 -10.43
CA PRO A 74 -13.95 4.28 -10.01
C PRO A 74 -15.45 4.44 -9.73
N GLU A 75 -16.26 3.38 -9.89
CA GLU A 75 -17.67 3.36 -9.50
C GLU A 75 -17.92 2.77 -8.10
N LEU A 76 -16.89 2.24 -7.43
CA LEU A 76 -16.98 1.89 -6.02
C LEU A 76 -16.83 3.20 -5.22
N GLU A 77 -17.88 3.58 -4.50
CA GLU A 77 -17.83 4.70 -3.56
C GLU A 77 -16.55 4.57 -2.71
N GLU A 78 -15.82 5.68 -2.51
CA GLU A 78 -14.70 5.75 -1.56
C GLU A 78 -15.15 5.08 -0.26
N ASP A 79 -14.69 3.85 -0.02
CA ASP A 79 -15.13 3.09 1.12
C ASP A 79 -14.59 3.83 2.34
N ASN A 80 -15.47 4.41 3.17
CA ASN A 80 -15.04 5.12 4.38
C ASN A 80 -14.21 4.21 5.31
N ASN A 81 -14.33 2.89 5.16
CA ASN A 81 -13.52 1.91 5.87
C ASN A 81 -12.06 1.86 5.39
N TYR A 82 -11.74 2.41 4.21
CA TYR A 82 -10.38 2.43 3.64
C TYR A 82 -9.38 3.14 4.55
N LEU A 83 -9.71 4.37 4.94
CA LEU A 83 -8.84 5.17 5.81
C LEU A 83 -8.75 4.58 7.22
N GLU A 84 -9.81 3.91 7.68
CA GLU A 84 -9.82 3.19 8.95
C GLU A 84 -8.88 1.97 8.88
N ASP A 85 -8.96 1.16 7.82
CA ASP A 85 -8.10 0.01 7.59
C ASP A 85 -6.61 0.41 7.50
N LEU A 86 -6.31 1.50 6.80
CA LEU A 86 -4.94 2.05 6.75
C LEU A 86 -4.47 2.56 8.11
N SER A 87 -5.35 3.21 8.88
CA SER A 87 -5.03 3.67 10.24
C SER A 87 -4.72 2.49 11.17
N ILE A 88 -5.54 1.44 11.13
CA ILE A 88 -5.31 0.21 11.90
C ILE A 88 -3.98 -0.43 11.48
N ALA A 89 -3.74 -0.58 10.18
CA ALA A 89 -2.51 -1.15 9.66
C ALA A 89 -1.28 -0.35 10.14
N TRP A 90 -1.33 0.98 10.10
CA TRP A 90 -0.27 1.85 10.57
C TRP A 90 0.03 1.66 12.07
N GLU A 91 -1.00 1.65 12.92
CA GLU A 91 -0.84 1.46 14.37
C GLU A 91 -0.15 0.13 14.71
N LEU A 92 -0.61 -0.96 14.06
CA LEU A 92 -0.05 -2.29 14.24
C LEU A 92 1.43 -2.37 13.80
N LEU A 93 1.76 -1.71 12.68
CA LEU A 93 3.12 -1.67 12.16
C LEU A 93 4.05 -0.82 13.02
N GLU A 94 3.57 0.26 13.64
CA GLU A 94 4.37 1.07 14.57
C GLU A 94 4.75 0.27 15.83
N ILE A 95 3.81 -0.50 16.38
CA ILE A 95 4.11 -1.41 17.50
C ILE A 95 5.16 -2.44 17.05
N ALA A 96 4.92 -3.10 15.92
CA ALA A 96 5.82 -4.13 15.39
C ALA A 96 7.22 -3.60 15.10
N LYS A 97 7.33 -2.42 14.47
CA LYS A 97 8.60 -1.73 14.17
C LYS A 97 9.42 -1.52 15.45
N ASN A 98 8.79 -0.99 16.50
CA ASN A 98 9.48 -0.73 17.77
C ASN A 98 9.95 -2.03 18.45
N VAL A 99 9.12 -3.07 18.45
CA VAL A 99 9.46 -4.37 19.05
C VAL A 99 10.58 -5.06 18.27
N PHE A 100 10.52 -5.11 16.94
CA PHE A 100 11.56 -5.72 16.11
C PHE A 100 12.89 -4.99 16.22
N LYS A 101 12.86 -3.65 16.31
CA LYS A 101 14.04 -2.83 16.58
C LYS A 101 14.66 -3.17 17.93
N ALA A 102 13.86 -3.25 19.00
CA ALA A 102 14.33 -3.58 20.35
C ALA A 102 14.99 -4.97 20.43
N HIS A 103 14.54 -5.92 19.61
CA HIS A 103 15.02 -7.30 19.59
C HIS A 103 16.04 -7.60 18.48
N ASN A 104 16.43 -6.60 17.68
CA ASN A 104 17.36 -6.75 16.54
C ASN A 104 16.87 -7.75 15.47
N PHE A 105 15.57 -7.82 15.21
CA PHE A 105 15.02 -8.60 14.10
C PHE A 105 15.03 -7.78 12.81
N THR A 106 16.21 -7.62 12.21
CA THR A 106 16.45 -6.73 11.06
C THR A 106 15.54 -7.03 9.85
N ASN A 107 15.31 -8.30 9.52
CA ASN A 107 14.49 -8.64 8.35
C ASN A 107 13.03 -8.22 8.55
N GLU A 108 12.49 -8.43 9.74
CA GLU A 108 11.12 -8.07 10.12
C GLU A 108 10.97 -6.55 10.28
N LEU A 109 11.99 -5.90 10.83
CA LEU A 109 12.07 -4.44 10.90
C LEU A 109 12.05 -3.80 9.50
N VAL A 110 12.81 -4.36 8.55
CA VAL A 110 12.77 -3.92 7.14
C VAL A 110 11.37 -4.10 6.57
N LYS A 111 10.68 -5.23 6.80
CA LYS A 111 9.30 -5.43 6.33
C LYS A 111 8.35 -4.39 6.90
N ALA A 112 8.47 -4.07 8.20
CA ALA A 112 7.64 -3.05 8.85
C ALA A 112 7.82 -1.67 8.19
N HIS A 113 9.08 -1.24 7.99
CA HIS A 113 9.37 0.02 7.29
C HIS A 113 8.81 0.04 5.87
N LEU A 114 8.99 -1.02 5.08
CA LEU A 114 8.48 -1.04 3.70
C LEU A 114 6.94 -0.94 3.66
N LEU A 115 6.22 -1.59 4.57
CA LEU A 115 4.76 -1.50 4.64
C LEU A 115 4.28 -0.13 5.16
N LEU A 116 4.97 0.45 6.14
CA LEU A 116 4.68 1.83 6.60
C LEU A 116 4.87 2.82 5.45
N SER A 117 5.93 2.67 4.66
CA SER A 117 6.12 3.54 3.50
C SER A 117 5.03 3.38 2.45
N ASP A 118 4.47 2.19 2.27
CA ASP A 118 3.34 1.98 1.34
C ASP A 118 2.10 2.73 1.85
N ILE A 119 1.76 2.60 3.14
CA ILE A 119 0.64 3.33 3.75
C ILE A 119 0.84 4.85 3.64
N SER A 120 2.06 5.34 3.89
CA SER A 120 2.37 6.76 3.75
C SER A 120 2.24 7.24 2.30
N GLN A 121 2.60 6.43 1.29
CA GLN A 121 2.39 6.80 -0.12
C GLN A 121 0.90 6.82 -0.50
N GLU A 122 0.14 5.82 -0.07
CA GLU A 122 -1.32 5.74 -0.28
C GLU A 122 -2.07 6.93 0.34
N THR A 123 -1.55 7.48 1.43
CA THR A 123 -2.09 8.67 2.10
C THR A 123 -1.43 9.98 1.66
N ASN A 124 -0.63 9.96 0.59
CA ASN A 124 0.13 11.11 0.04
C ASN A 124 1.11 11.77 1.04
N ASN A 125 1.52 11.05 2.08
CA ASN A 125 2.53 11.48 3.04
C ASN A 125 3.94 11.05 2.61
N PHE A 126 4.42 11.63 1.52
CA PHE A 126 5.71 11.25 0.91
C PHE A 126 6.93 11.55 1.80
N THR A 127 6.82 12.48 2.76
CA THR A 127 7.90 12.75 3.73
C THR A 127 8.11 11.57 4.67
N GLU A 128 7.04 11.06 5.28
CA GLU A 128 7.12 9.87 6.15
C GLU A 128 7.49 8.62 5.35
N SER A 129 6.97 8.48 4.13
CA SER A 129 7.38 7.40 3.24
C SER A 129 8.89 7.40 2.98
N LEU A 130 9.52 8.57 2.78
CA LEU A 130 10.96 8.66 2.59
C LEU A 130 11.72 8.21 3.83
N GLU A 131 11.30 8.62 5.03
CA GLU A 131 11.96 8.23 6.28
C GLU A 131 12.00 6.70 6.44
N ASP A 132 10.87 6.03 6.20
CA ASP A 132 10.78 4.58 6.29
C ASP A 132 11.55 3.86 5.16
N LEU A 133 11.47 4.35 3.92
CA LEU A 133 12.24 3.78 2.80
C LEU A 133 13.75 3.91 3.01
N GLU A 134 14.23 5.07 3.46
CA GLU A 134 15.65 5.31 3.72
C GLU A 134 16.15 4.46 4.90
N ALA A 135 15.33 4.25 5.92
CA ALA A 135 15.63 3.33 7.02
C ALA A 135 15.73 1.88 6.52
N ALA A 136 14.77 1.41 5.72
CA ALA A 136 14.80 0.07 5.13
C ALA A 136 16.02 -0.12 4.21
N PHE A 137 16.31 0.85 3.35
CA PHE A 137 17.46 0.85 2.45
C PHE A 137 18.78 0.75 3.22
N SER A 138 18.93 1.56 4.27
CA SER A 138 20.12 1.57 5.11
C SER A 138 20.34 0.23 5.82
N LEU A 139 19.29 -0.32 6.44
CA LEU A 139 19.35 -1.62 7.12
C LEU A 139 19.74 -2.76 6.19
N ILE A 140 19.22 -2.77 4.96
CA ILE A 140 19.58 -3.79 3.96
C ILE A 140 21.04 -3.60 3.53
N LYS A 141 21.42 -2.37 3.18
CA LYS A 141 22.75 -2.05 2.66
C LYS A 141 23.87 -2.31 3.68
N GLU A 142 23.62 -2.08 4.97
CA GLU A 142 24.56 -2.40 6.04
C GLU A 142 24.81 -3.91 6.17
N LYS A 143 23.78 -4.72 5.92
CA LYS A 143 23.87 -6.19 5.99
C LYS A 143 24.52 -6.77 4.73
N ASP A 144 24.10 -6.30 3.57
CA ASP A 144 24.64 -6.69 2.27
C ASP A 144 24.48 -5.54 1.27
N ALA A 145 25.60 -4.90 0.93
CA ALA A 145 25.63 -3.80 -0.03
C ALA A 145 25.30 -4.22 -1.47
N LYS A 146 25.17 -5.52 -1.75
CA LYS A 146 24.79 -6.10 -3.05
C LYS A 146 23.44 -6.78 -3.01
N ASP A 147 22.65 -6.60 -1.95
CA ASP A 147 21.32 -7.19 -1.85
C ASP A 147 20.45 -6.72 -3.02
N SER A 148 19.82 -7.69 -3.70
CA SER A 148 19.07 -7.45 -4.94
C SER A 148 17.83 -6.58 -4.74
N ARG A 149 17.40 -6.32 -3.50
CA ARG A 149 16.28 -5.43 -3.18
C ARG A 149 16.64 -3.95 -3.22
N LEU A 150 17.94 -3.60 -3.12
CA LEU A 150 18.36 -2.20 -3.04
C LEU A 150 17.95 -1.35 -4.27
N PRO A 151 18.08 -1.84 -5.52
CA PRO A 151 17.60 -1.10 -6.70
C PRO A 151 16.12 -0.75 -6.66
N ASP A 152 15.26 -1.69 -6.25
CA ASP A 152 13.81 -1.50 -6.15
C ASP A 152 13.46 -0.43 -5.10
N ILE A 153 14.05 -0.53 -3.91
CA ILE A 153 13.82 0.46 -2.84
C ILE A 153 14.36 1.84 -3.27
N ALA A 154 15.51 1.91 -3.94
CA ALA A 154 16.04 3.17 -4.47
C ALA A 154 15.11 3.80 -5.52
N LEU A 155 14.42 3.01 -6.34
CA LEU A 155 13.42 3.50 -7.28
C LEU A 155 12.22 4.10 -6.54
N ARG A 156 11.72 3.41 -5.50
CA ARG A 156 10.63 3.92 -4.66
C ARG A 156 11.00 5.23 -3.95
N ILE A 157 12.24 5.36 -3.47
CA ILE A 157 12.77 6.62 -2.92
C ILE A 157 12.80 7.72 -3.99
N ALA A 158 13.23 7.40 -5.22
CA ALA A 158 13.24 8.37 -6.32
C ALA A 158 11.83 8.90 -6.62
N PHE A 159 10.83 8.02 -6.67
CA PHE A 159 9.42 8.42 -6.87
C PHE A 159 8.90 9.30 -5.73
N ALA A 160 9.23 8.99 -4.48
CA ALA A 160 8.85 9.85 -3.35
C ALA A 160 9.50 11.23 -3.43
N TYR A 161 10.78 11.31 -3.86
CA TYR A 161 11.42 12.61 -4.13
C TYR A 161 10.78 13.36 -5.30
N GLU A 162 10.34 12.69 -6.37
CA GLU A 162 9.58 13.33 -7.46
C GLU A 162 8.24 13.90 -6.98
N ALA A 163 7.51 13.15 -6.15
CA ALA A 163 6.25 13.60 -5.56
C ALA A 163 6.43 14.83 -4.66
N LEU A 164 7.59 14.96 -4.02
CA LEU A 164 8.00 16.13 -3.24
C LEU A 164 8.67 17.23 -4.09
N GLU A 165 8.62 17.12 -5.42
CA GLU A 165 9.25 18.04 -6.39
C GLU A 165 10.78 18.20 -6.22
N ASN A 166 11.43 17.28 -5.51
CA ASN A 166 12.87 17.29 -5.28
C ASN A 166 13.61 16.52 -6.39
N LYS A 167 13.66 17.12 -7.57
CA LYS A 167 14.28 16.53 -8.78
C LYS A 167 15.74 16.13 -8.59
N GLU A 168 16.50 16.94 -7.84
CA GLU A 168 17.92 16.68 -7.62
C GLU A 168 18.13 15.35 -6.89
N MET A 169 17.36 15.13 -5.81
CA MET A 169 17.44 13.89 -5.05
C MET A 169 16.86 12.69 -5.80
N ALA A 170 15.77 12.88 -6.55
CA ALA A 170 15.24 11.83 -7.42
C ALA A 170 16.29 11.35 -8.44
N ILE A 171 16.93 12.26 -9.17
CA ILE A 171 17.98 11.93 -10.13
C ILE A 171 19.18 11.28 -9.45
N LYS A 172 19.56 11.74 -8.25
CA LYS A 172 20.65 11.14 -7.47
C LYS A 172 20.36 9.66 -7.16
N MET A 173 19.14 9.35 -6.74
CA MET A 173 18.73 7.98 -6.45
C MET A 173 18.68 7.12 -7.71
N LEU A 174 18.12 7.64 -8.82
CA LEU A 174 18.11 6.93 -10.11
C LEU A 174 19.52 6.62 -10.61
N ASN A 175 20.48 7.55 -10.49
CA ASN A 175 21.88 7.26 -10.83
C ASN A 175 22.48 6.18 -9.92
N SER A 176 22.15 6.16 -8.64
CA SER A 176 22.63 5.12 -7.73
C SER A 176 22.14 3.71 -8.11
N ILE A 177 20.95 3.61 -8.73
CA ILE A 177 20.44 2.35 -9.28
C ILE A 177 21.35 1.85 -10.39
N ILE A 178 21.70 2.74 -11.34
CA ILE A 178 22.61 2.41 -12.44
C ILE A 178 23.95 1.92 -11.87
N GLU A 179 24.52 2.60 -10.88
CA GLU A 179 25.78 2.20 -10.25
C GLU A 179 25.69 0.80 -9.59
N MET A 180 24.61 0.53 -8.85
CA MET A 180 24.38 -0.78 -8.23
C MET A 180 24.28 -1.88 -9.28
N LEU A 181 23.50 -1.65 -10.34
CA LEU A 181 23.27 -2.62 -11.41
C LEU A 181 24.49 -2.83 -12.31
N ASP A 182 25.29 -1.79 -12.59
CA ASP A 182 26.53 -1.92 -13.35
C ASP A 182 27.58 -2.77 -12.62
N SER A 183 27.53 -2.79 -11.29
CA SER A 183 28.41 -3.62 -10.44
C SER A 183 27.93 -5.07 -10.28
N ALA A 184 26.69 -5.36 -10.71
CA ALA A 184 26.09 -6.69 -10.67
C ALA A 184 26.46 -7.51 -11.92
N GLU A 185 26.05 -8.78 -11.95
CA GLU A 185 26.20 -9.60 -13.15
C GLU A 185 25.39 -9.01 -14.31
N LYS A 186 26.05 -8.80 -15.45
CA LYS A 186 25.43 -8.20 -16.63
C LYS A 186 24.59 -9.25 -17.36
N THR A 187 23.34 -9.34 -16.97
CA THR A 187 22.30 -10.07 -17.70
C THR A 187 21.58 -9.12 -18.66
N GLN A 188 20.82 -9.69 -19.60
CA GLN A 188 19.97 -8.91 -20.51
C GLN A 188 18.94 -8.07 -19.72
N GLU A 189 18.36 -8.66 -18.67
CA GLU A 189 17.41 -8.01 -17.76
C GLU A 189 18.04 -6.80 -17.06
N THR A 190 19.26 -6.94 -16.51
CA THR A 190 19.97 -5.82 -15.88
C THR A 190 20.20 -4.66 -16.85
N LEU A 191 20.51 -4.95 -18.11
CA LEU A 191 20.72 -3.93 -19.14
C LEU A 191 19.43 -3.21 -19.53
N GLU A 192 18.32 -3.93 -19.59
CA GLU A 192 16.98 -3.37 -19.85
C GLU A 192 16.56 -2.41 -18.72
N ILE A 193 16.72 -2.83 -17.46
CA ILE A 193 16.41 -1.99 -16.30
C ILE A 193 17.28 -0.72 -16.28
N ILE A 194 18.58 -0.83 -16.60
CA ILE A 194 19.46 0.36 -16.68
C ILE A 194 18.96 1.35 -17.73
N GLU A 195 18.47 0.87 -18.87
CA GLU A 195 17.97 1.74 -19.93
C GLU A 195 16.64 2.41 -19.53
N GLU A 196 15.73 1.67 -18.90
CA GLU A 196 14.50 2.23 -18.32
C GLU A 196 14.79 3.32 -17.29
N VAL A 197 15.77 3.10 -16.41
CA VAL A 197 16.19 4.09 -15.40
C VAL A 197 16.80 5.33 -16.07
N LYS A 198 17.57 5.18 -17.15
CA LYS A 198 18.09 6.33 -17.92
C LYS A 198 16.97 7.12 -18.60
N GLN A 199 15.99 6.44 -19.17
CA GLN A 199 14.81 7.11 -19.72
C GLN A 199 14.08 7.89 -18.63
N LYS A 200 13.88 7.27 -17.45
CA LYS A 200 13.26 7.94 -16.30
C LYS A 200 14.05 9.17 -15.85
N ILE A 201 15.39 9.13 -15.88
CA ILE A 201 16.22 10.32 -15.60
C ILE A 201 15.94 11.44 -16.62
N ASP A 202 15.88 11.14 -17.93
CA ASP A 202 15.55 12.15 -18.95
C ASP A 202 14.13 12.70 -18.76
N GLU A 203 13.16 11.87 -18.35
CA GLU A 203 11.80 12.31 -18.01
C GLU A 203 11.77 13.31 -16.84
N VAL A 204 12.51 13.05 -15.77
CA VAL A 204 12.60 13.95 -14.60
C VAL A 204 13.30 15.27 -14.96
N GLN A 205 14.35 15.19 -15.79
CA GLN A 205 15.12 16.35 -16.24
C GLN A 205 14.35 17.22 -17.24
N HIS A 206 13.61 16.58 -18.14
CA HIS A 206 12.97 17.21 -19.30
C HIS A 206 11.48 16.89 -19.38
N PRO A 207 10.68 17.18 -18.35
CA PRO A 207 9.26 16.81 -18.31
C PRO A 207 8.46 17.42 -19.48
N GLU A 208 8.92 18.53 -20.05
CA GLU A 208 8.32 19.15 -21.25
C GLU A 208 8.33 18.26 -22.49
N LYS A 209 9.32 17.36 -22.65
CA LYS A 209 9.39 16.42 -23.78
C LYS A 209 8.32 15.33 -23.67
N TYR A 210 7.84 15.06 -22.46
CA TYR A 210 6.95 13.95 -22.13
C TYR A 210 5.53 14.39 -21.76
N LYS A 211 5.25 15.70 -21.74
CA LYS A 211 3.88 16.22 -21.63
C LYS A 211 3.09 15.86 -22.88
N LEU A 212 2.19 14.88 -22.77
CA LEU A 212 1.13 14.66 -23.75
C LEU A 212 0.22 15.90 -23.76
N ASP A 213 0.04 16.52 -24.93
CA ASP A 213 -0.91 17.62 -25.11
C ASP A 213 -2.35 17.10 -24.95
N ILE A 214 -2.88 17.11 -23.72
CA ILE A 214 -4.26 16.68 -23.39
C ILE A 214 -5.34 17.51 -24.13
N LYS A 215 -4.96 18.62 -24.78
CA LYS A 215 -5.88 19.50 -25.53
C LYS A 215 -6.53 18.86 -26.77
N GLN A 216 -6.12 17.68 -27.22
CA GLN A 216 -6.72 17.03 -28.39
C GLN A 216 -7.80 15.98 -28.09
N MET A 217 -8.14 15.73 -26.82
CA MET A 217 -9.17 14.76 -26.43
C MET A 217 -10.37 15.36 -25.66
N GLN A 218 -10.73 16.63 -25.93
CA GLN A 218 -12.09 17.05 -25.62
C GLN A 218 -13.02 16.59 -26.75
N PRO A 219 -13.94 15.64 -26.54
CA PRO A 219 -15.04 15.47 -27.47
C PRO A 219 -15.77 16.80 -27.57
N LYS A 220 -16.05 17.25 -28.80
CA LYS A 220 -16.96 18.37 -29.03
C LYS A 220 -18.31 18.01 -28.43
N ILE A 221 -18.56 18.39 -27.19
CA ILE A 221 -19.89 18.35 -26.61
C ILE A 221 -20.65 19.46 -27.32
N ASP A 222 -21.44 19.06 -28.32
CA ASP A 222 -22.35 19.94 -29.03
C ASP A 222 -23.44 20.39 -28.04
N SER A 223 -23.27 21.61 -27.52
CA SER A 223 -24.19 22.25 -26.58
C SER A 223 -25.56 22.58 -27.21
N SER A 224 -25.79 22.22 -28.47
CA SER A 224 -27.10 22.38 -29.13
C SER A 224 -28.10 21.25 -28.82
N GLN A 225 -27.70 20.18 -28.15
CA GLN A 225 -28.64 19.15 -27.70
C GLN A 225 -29.21 19.48 -26.32
N PRO A 226 -30.54 19.66 -26.17
CA PRO A 226 -31.14 19.92 -24.87
C PRO A 226 -31.01 18.69 -23.97
N VAL A 227 -30.29 18.86 -22.86
CA VAL A 227 -30.22 17.90 -21.76
C VAL A 227 -31.64 17.59 -21.28
N GLN A 228 -32.10 16.36 -21.53
CA GLN A 228 -33.35 15.90 -20.95
C GLN A 228 -33.17 15.78 -19.44
N LYS A 229 -33.79 16.69 -18.69
CA LYS A 229 -33.86 16.63 -17.23
C LYS A 229 -34.54 15.33 -16.82
N ILE A 230 -33.76 14.42 -16.22
CA ILE A 230 -34.28 13.24 -15.54
C ILE A 230 -35.20 13.76 -14.42
N LYS A 231 -36.50 13.47 -14.54
CA LYS A 231 -37.48 13.76 -13.48
C LYS A 231 -37.25 12.76 -12.34
N THR A 232 -36.66 13.24 -11.25
CA THR A 232 -36.72 12.58 -9.95
C THR A 232 -38.18 12.49 -9.51
N THR A 233 -38.76 11.29 -9.59
CA THR A 233 -40.06 10.99 -8.99
C THR A 233 -39.81 10.54 -7.55
N LYS A 234 -40.09 11.44 -6.61
CA LYS A 234 -40.35 11.08 -5.21
C LYS A 234 -41.58 10.18 -5.19
N SER A 235 -41.46 8.96 -4.70
CA SER A 235 -42.61 8.17 -4.24
C SER A 235 -42.73 8.31 -2.73
N GLU A 236 -43.50 9.32 -2.31
CA GLU A 236 -44.03 9.44 -0.95
C GLU A 236 -45.23 8.50 -0.79
N THR A 237 -45.18 7.75 0.32
CA THR A 237 -46.28 7.17 1.10
C THR A 237 -47.71 7.55 0.71
N HIS A 238 -48.54 6.54 0.44
CA HIS A 238 -50.00 6.65 0.45
C HIS A 238 -50.57 5.97 1.70
N ALA A 239 -50.92 6.79 2.70
CA ALA A 239 -51.97 6.48 3.65
C ALA A 239 -53.28 7.07 3.11
N GLN A 240 -54.25 6.23 2.75
CA GLN A 240 -55.61 6.67 2.41
C GLN A 240 -56.58 6.25 3.52
N ASN A 241 -57.04 7.27 4.24
CA ASN A 241 -58.29 7.29 4.98
C ASN A 241 -59.47 7.30 3.99
N SER A 242 -60.53 6.54 4.26
CA SER A 242 -61.85 6.77 3.66
C SER A 242 -62.95 6.74 4.74
N SER A 243 -63.53 7.93 4.95
CA SER A 243 -64.97 8.22 4.96
C SER A 243 -65.93 7.55 5.97
N LYS A 244 -66.40 8.36 6.94
CA LYS A 244 -67.76 8.36 7.57
C LYS A 244 -68.89 8.61 6.53
N PRO A 245 -70.23 8.70 6.83
CA PRO A 245 -71.00 8.70 8.11
C PRO A 245 -72.36 7.91 8.13
N SER A 246 -73.10 7.99 9.26
CA SER A 246 -74.58 7.85 9.49
C SER A 246 -75.19 6.45 9.29
N GLU A 247 -75.99 5.85 10.19
CA GLU A 247 -76.82 6.24 11.35
C GLU A 247 -76.64 5.23 12.51
#